data_AF-A0A377WMS0-F1
#
_entry.id   AF-A0A377WMS0-F1
#
_cell.length_a   1.000
_cell.length_b   1.000
_cell.length_c   1.000
_cell.angle_alpha   90.00
_cell.angle_beta   90.00
_cell.angle_gamma   90.00
#
_symmetry.space_group_name_H-M   'P 1'
#
loop_
_entity.id
_entity.type
_entity.pdbx_description
1 polymer ?
#
loop_
_entity_poly.entity_id
_entity_poly.type
_entity_poly.pdbx_seq_one_letter_code
_entity_poly.pdbx_strand_id
1 'polypeptide(L)'
;MRHAVHQGLIDTNPAANLGGVTTPPVRRHYPALPLERLPELLERIEAYHQGRELTRLAVLLMLHVFIRSSELRFARWSEIDFTNRVWTIPATREPIIGVRYSGRGAKMRMPHIVPLSEQSIAILKQIKDITGNNELIFPGDHNPYKPMCENTVNKALRVMGYDTKKDICGHGFRAMACSALMESGVWAKDAVERQMSHQERNTVRMAYIHKAEHLEARKAMMQWWSDYLDICRKAYVSPYMMVQENR
;
A
#
# COMPACT_ATOMS: atom_id res chain seq x y z
N MET A 1 -23.17 -21.87 -0.21
CA MET A 1 -23.41 -23.32 -0.01
C MET A 1 -23.31 -23.72 1.46
N ARG A 2 -22.12 -23.77 2.11
CA ARG A 2 -22.02 -24.16 3.54
C ARG A 2 -22.89 -23.32 4.49
N HIS A 3 -22.91 -22.00 4.29
CA HIS A 3 -23.80 -21.10 5.03
C HIS A 3 -25.29 -21.42 4.81
N ALA A 4 -25.69 -21.79 3.59
CA ALA A 4 -27.06 -22.16 3.26
C ALA A 4 -27.47 -23.52 3.86
N VAL A 5 -26.55 -24.49 3.93
CA VAL A 5 -26.76 -25.75 4.67
C VAL A 5 -26.97 -25.47 6.16
N HIS A 6 -26.12 -24.62 6.76
CA HIS A 6 -26.26 -24.23 8.16
C HIS A 6 -27.56 -23.46 8.48
N GLN A 7 -28.11 -22.76 7.48
CA GLN A 7 -29.39 -22.04 7.59
C GLN A 7 -30.59 -22.92 7.20
N GLY A 8 -30.39 -24.22 6.90
CA GLY A 8 -31.45 -25.14 6.48
C GLY A 8 -32.09 -24.82 5.13
N LEU A 9 -31.48 -23.94 4.34
CA LEU A 9 -31.99 -23.54 3.02
C LEU A 9 -31.74 -24.61 1.95
N ILE A 10 -30.78 -25.51 2.19
CA ILE A 10 -30.46 -26.68 1.37
C ILE A 10 -29.96 -27.80 2.28
N ASP A 11 -30.30 -29.05 1.98
CA ASP A 11 -29.96 -30.19 2.84
C ASP A 11 -28.48 -30.57 2.78
N THR A 12 -27.86 -30.41 1.61
CA THR A 12 -26.47 -30.79 1.39
C THR A 12 -25.74 -29.78 0.51
N ASN A 13 -24.41 -29.75 0.62
CA ASN A 13 -23.56 -28.96 -0.26
C ASN A 13 -23.05 -29.84 -1.42
N PRO A 14 -23.67 -29.80 -2.62
CA PRO A 14 -23.26 -30.65 -3.75
C PRO A 14 -21.85 -30.32 -4.25
N ALA A 15 -21.31 -29.14 -3.91
CA ALA A 15 -19.95 -28.74 -4.22
C ALA A 15 -18.90 -29.24 -3.20
N ALA A 16 -19.31 -29.98 -2.15
CA ALA A 16 -18.39 -30.48 -1.13
C ALA A 16 -17.32 -31.41 -1.69
N ASN A 17 -17.67 -32.20 -2.71
CA ASN A 17 -16.79 -33.18 -3.34
C ASN A 17 -16.05 -32.65 -4.58
N LEU A 18 -16.19 -31.35 -4.89
CA LEU A 18 -15.47 -30.71 -6.00
C LEU A 18 -14.03 -30.29 -5.65
N GLY A 19 -13.62 -30.50 -4.39
CA GLY A 19 -12.25 -30.23 -3.96
C GLY A 19 -11.24 -31.07 -4.73
N GLY A 20 -10.39 -30.43 -5.54
CA GLY A 20 -9.38 -31.08 -6.37
C GLY A 20 -9.81 -31.42 -7.80
N VAL A 21 -11.08 -31.22 -8.17
CA VAL A 21 -11.58 -31.44 -9.55
C VAL A 21 -11.07 -30.37 -10.50
N THR A 22 -10.78 -29.17 -10.00
CA THR A 22 -10.17 -28.07 -10.76
C THR A 22 -8.78 -27.80 -10.24
N THR A 23 -7.78 -27.75 -11.13
CA THR A 23 -6.45 -27.27 -10.79
C THR A 23 -6.56 -25.88 -10.18
N PRO A 24 -6.08 -25.64 -8.95
CA PRO A 24 -6.09 -24.31 -8.38
C PRO A 24 -5.35 -23.36 -9.33
N PRO A 25 -5.87 -22.15 -9.58
CA PRO A 25 -5.23 -21.21 -10.49
C PRO A 25 -3.78 -20.99 -10.05
N VAL A 26 -2.84 -21.09 -11.00
CA VAL A 26 -1.41 -20.89 -10.75
C VAL A 26 -1.25 -19.53 -10.07
N ARG A 27 -0.68 -19.52 -8.86
CA ARG A 27 -0.38 -18.28 -8.14
C ARG A 27 0.67 -17.51 -8.95
N ARG A 28 0.25 -16.43 -9.61
CA ARG A 28 1.16 -15.47 -10.23
C ARG A 28 1.49 -14.39 -9.21
N HIS A 29 2.78 -14.19 -8.95
CA HIS A 29 3.25 -13.05 -8.18
C HIS A 29 2.97 -11.76 -8.98
N TYR A 30 2.61 -10.68 -8.29
CA TYR A 30 2.46 -9.38 -8.93
C TYR A 30 3.81 -8.92 -9.49
N PRO A 31 3.86 -8.39 -10.72
CA PRO A 31 5.11 -7.89 -11.30
C PRO A 31 5.61 -6.70 -10.48
N ALA A 32 6.92 -6.70 -10.25
CA ALA A 32 7.67 -5.69 -9.51
C ALA A 32 8.99 -5.46 -10.24
N LEU A 33 9.40 -4.19 -10.37
CA LEU A 33 10.68 -3.89 -11.00
C LEU A 33 11.83 -4.37 -10.11
N PRO A 34 12.95 -4.82 -10.71
CA PRO A 34 14.20 -4.97 -9.98
C PRO A 34 14.64 -3.62 -9.40
N LEU A 35 15.30 -3.62 -8.24
CA LEU A 35 15.65 -2.39 -7.53
C LEU A 35 16.64 -1.52 -8.32
N GLU A 36 17.45 -2.14 -9.18
CA GLU A 36 18.36 -1.49 -10.13
C GLU A 36 17.64 -0.49 -11.05
N ARG A 37 16.32 -0.69 -11.28
CA ARG A 37 15.49 0.18 -12.11
C ARG A 37 14.71 1.22 -11.31
N LEU A 38 14.95 1.35 -10.00
CA LEU A 38 14.38 2.43 -9.18
C LEU A 38 14.71 3.84 -9.72
N PRO A 39 15.97 4.15 -10.13
CA PRO A 39 16.28 5.47 -10.68
C PRO A 39 15.39 5.81 -11.89
N GLU A 40 15.26 4.86 -12.83
CA GLU A 40 14.39 4.99 -14.01
C GLU A 40 12.93 5.21 -13.61
N LEU A 41 12.42 4.41 -12.67
CA LEU A 41 11.03 4.54 -12.20
C LEU A 41 10.76 5.92 -11.60
N LEU A 42 11.67 6.41 -10.75
CA LEU A 42 11.54 7.70 -10.08
C LEU A 42 11.61 8.86 -11.07
N GLU A 43 12.53 8.80 -12.04
CA GLU A 43 12.63 9.76 -13.15
C GLU A 43 11.32 9.81 -13.95
N ARG A 44 10.78 8.65 -14.34
CA ARG A 44 9.53 8.58 -15.10
C ARG A 44 8.30 9.06 -14.32
N ILE A 45 8.29 8.86 -13.01
CA ILE A 45 7.23 9.41 -12.15
C ILE A 45 7.33 10.94 -12.09
N GLU A 46 8.55 11.48 -11.99
CA GLU A 46 8.76 12.93 -11.97
C GLU A 46 8.38 13.59 -13.31
N ALA A 47 8.76 12.96 -14.42
CA ALA A 47 8.46 13.42 -15.79
C ALA A 47 6.99 13.20 -16.21
N TYR A 48 6.11 12.72 -15.32
CA TYR A 48 4.70 12.48 -15.62
C TYR A 48 3.90 13.78 -15.68
N HIS A 49 4.04 14.52 -16.77
CA HIS A 49 3.33 15.78 -17.02
C HIS A 49 2.05 15.61 -17.86
N GLN A 50 1.85 14.42 -18.44
CA GLN A 50 0.75 14.12 -19.37
C GLN A 50 -0.59 13.85 -18.65
N GLY A 51 -0.57 13.70 -17.32
CA GLY A 51 -1.74 13.41 -16.52
C GLY A 51 -1.95 14.40 -15.39
N ARG A 52 -2.96 14.12 -14.54
CA ARG A 52 -3.27 14.97 -13.39
C ARG A 52 -2.18 14.86 -12.33
N GLU A 53 -1.83 16.00 -11.73
CA GLU A 53 -0.87 16.06 -10.64
C GLU A 53 -1.27 15.16 -9.45
N LEU A 54 -2.56 15.13 -9.09
CA LEU A 54 -3.08 14.22 -8.07
C LEU A 54 -2.77 12.74 -8.36
N THR A 55 -2.77 12.33 -9.64
CA THR A 55 -2.43 10.97 -10.04
C THR A 55 -0.94 10.70 -9.84
N ARG A 56 -0.07 11.65 -10.21
CA ARG A 56 1.38 11.57 -9.98
C ARG A 56 1.69 11.42 -8.49
N LEU A 57 1.10 12.29 -7.67
CA LEU A 57 1.25 12.28 -6.22
C LEU A 57 0.69 10.99 -5.59
N ALA A 58 -0.39 10.42 -6.13
CA ALA A 58 -0.91 9.13 -5.68
C ALA A 58 0.08 7.98 -5.96
N VAL A 59 0.73 7.98 -7.12
CA VAL A 59 1.77 6.99 -7.47
C VAL A 59 2.97 7.14 -6.53
N LEU A 60 3.47 8.37 -6.34
CA LEU A 60 4.58 8.65 -5.42
C LEU A 60 4.25 8.23 -3.99
N LEU A 61 3.10 8.65 -3.46
CA LEU A 61 2.70 8.29 -2.10
C LEU A 61 2.61 6.77 -1.96
N MET A 62 2.00 6.08 -2.92
CA MET A 62 1.89 4.62 -2.90
C MET A 62 3.25 3.93 -2.92
N LEU A 63 4.26 4.49 -3.58
CA LEU A 63 5.64 3.99 -3.55
C LEU A 63 6.28 4.18 -2.16
N HIS A 64 6.10 5.34 -1.54
CA HIS A 64 6.67 5.63 -0.21
C HIS A 64 5.99 4.86 0.93
N VAL A 65 4.65 4.75 0.93
CA VAL A 65 3.93 4.09 2.03
C VAL A 65 3.65 2.60 1.78
N PHE A 66 3.73 2.17 0.51
CA PHE A 66 3.51 0.80 0.06
C PHE A 66 2.28 0.11 0.67
N ILE A 67 1.18 0.85 0.86
CA ILE A 67 -0.10 0.30 1.33
C ILE A 67 -0.88 -0.36 0.18
N ARG A 68 -1.97 -1.07 0.49
CA ARG A 68 -2.79 -1.69 -0.56
C ARG A 68 -3.53 -0.63 -1.37
N SER A 69 -3.76 -0.91 -2.64
CA SER A 69 -4.50 0.01 -3.53
C SER A 69 -5.88 0.39 -2.98
N SER A 70 -6.61 -0.54 -2.36
CA SER A 70 -7.90 -0.23 -1.72
C SER A 70 -7.76 0.66 -0.48
N GLU A 71 -6.66 0.52 0.27
CA GLU A 71 -6.40 1.34 1.46
C GLU A 71 -6.10 2.79 1.07
N LEU A 72 -5.33 2.98 -0.02
CA LEU A 72 -5.05 4.28 -0.63
C LEU A 72 -6.33 4.91 -1.21
N ARG A 73 -7.08 4.16 -2.02
CA ARG A 73 -8.22 4.66 -2.77
C ARG A 73 -9.34 5.23 -1.90
N PHE A 74 -9.59 4.61 -0.75
CA PHE A 74 -10.67 5.02 0.17
C PHE A 74 -10.16 5.85 1.35
N ALA A 75 -8.94 6.37 1.26
CA ALA A 75 -8.33 7.18 2.30
C ALA A 75 -9.11 8.47 2.56
N ARG A 76 -9.26 8.83 3.83
CA ARG A 76 -9.88 10.09 4.28
C ARG A 76 -8.87 10.95 5.01
N TRP A 77 -9.02 12.26 4.94
CA TRP A 77 -8.13 13.18 5.65
C TRP A 77 -8.15 13.00 7.17
N SER A 78 -9.28 12.57 7.73
CA SER A 78 -9.42 12.24 9.15
C SER A 78 -8.56 11.06 9.62
N GLU A 79 -8.00 10.27 8.69
CA GLU A 79 -7.09 9.16 9.00
C GLU A 79 -5.62 9.58 9.14
N ILE A 80 -5.29 10.83 8.75
CA ILE A 80 -3.93 11.36 8.74
C ILE A 80 -3.71 12.27 9.95
N ASP A 81 -2.78 11.86 10.80
CA ASP A 81 -2.24 12.70 11.86
C ASP A 81 -0.90 13.29 11.39
N PHE A 82 -0.95 14.55 10.95
CA PHE A 82 0.24 15.29 10.49
C PHE A 82 1.21 15.62 11.63
N THR A 83 0.71 15.74 12.86
CA THR A 83 1.53 16.09 14.03
C THR A 83 2.38 14.88 14.44
N ASN A 84 1.74 13.72 14.59
CA ASN A 84 2.42 12.48 14.97
C ASN A 84 3.03 11.73 13.77
N ARG A 85 2.84 12.26 12.54
CA ARG A 85 3.30 11.68 11.28
C ARG A 85 2.86 10.23 11.11
N VAL A 86 1.56 10.00 11.27
CA VAL A 86 0.95 8.66 11.22
C VAL A 86 -0.31 8.68 10.38
N TRP A 87 -0.48 7.65 9.55
CA TRP A 87 -1.75 7.31 8.94
C TRP A 87 -2.35 6.09 9.64
N THR A 88 -3.49 6.28 10.30
CA THR A 88 -4.25 5.17 10.90
C THR A 88 -5.34 4.69 9.95
N ILE A 89 -5.07 3.62 9.21
CA ILE A 89 -6.07 2.97 8.35
C ILE A 89 -7.05 2.23 9.26
N PRO A 90 -8.35 2.56 9.30
CA PRO A 90 -9.29 1.92 10.21
C PRO A 90 -9.57 0.46 9.81
N ALA A 91 -10.15 -0.33 10.71
CA ALA A 91 -10.58 -1.70 10.45
C ALA A 91 -11.61 -1.78 9.29
N THR A 92 -12.56 -0.85 9.30
CA THR A 92 -13.63 -0.67 8.33
C THR A 92 -13.87 0.81 8.13
N ARG A 93 -14.60 1.16 7.08
CA ARG A 93 -14.98 2.52 6.74
C ARG A 93 -16.49 2.61 6.59
N GLU A 94 -17.04 3.78 6.83
CA GLU A 94 -18.40 4.08 6.38
C GLU A 94 -18.48 3.92 4.85
N PRO A 95 -19.39 3.09 4.32
CA PRO A 95 -19.51 2.87 2.88
C PRO A 95 -19.96 4.13 2.14
N ILE A 96 -19.29 4.43 1.03
CA ILE A 96 -19.73 5.43 0.06
C ILE A 96 -20.82 4.82 -0.83
N ILE A 97 -21.97 5.48 -0.90
CA ILE A 97 -23.14 5.05 -1.65
C ILE A 97 -22.79 4.84 -3.13
N GLY A 98 -23.22 3.71 -3.69
CA GLY A 98 -22.97 3.36 -5.09
C GLY A 98 -21.51 3.04 -5.45
N VAL A 99 -20.62 2.93 -4.45
CA VAL A 99 -19.22 2.56 -4.65
C VAL A 99 -18.96 1.19 -4.03
N ARG A 100 -18.77 0.19 -4.87
CA ARG A 100 -18.47 -1.18 -4.43
C ARG A 100 -17.20 -1.19 -3.57
N TYR A 101 -17.28 -1.87 -2.43
CA TYR A 101 -16.16 -2.10 -1.51
C TYR A 101 -15.61 -0.88 -0.76
N SER A 102 -16.27 0.27 -0.82
CA SER A 102 -15.84 1.49 -0.14
C SER A 102 -15.76 1.38 1.38
N GLY A 103 -16.54 0.47 1.98
CA GLY A 103 -16.48 0.20 3.42
C GLY A 103 -15.25 -0.61 3.89
N ARG A 104 -14.36 -1.01 2.98
CA ARG A 104 -13.15 -1.75 3.35
C ARG A 104 -12.14 -0.83 4.04
N GLY A 105 -11.68 -1.26 5.21
CA GLY A 105 -10.52 -0.71 5.90
C GLY A 105 -9.26 -1.54 5.64
N ALA A 106 -8.42 -1.68 6.66
CA ALA A 106 -7.24 -2.52 6.64
C ALA A 106 -7.59 -4.00 6.39
N LYS A 107 -6.72 -4.72 5.66
CA LYS A 107 -6.92 -6.15 5.32
C LYS A 107 -7.30 -7.02 6.52
N MET A 108 -6.68 -6.78 7.67
CA MET A 108 -6.85 -7.59 8.88
C MET A 108 -8.08 -7.21 9.71
N ARG A 109 -8.93 -6.29 9.24
CA ARG A 109 -10.12 -5.78 9.97
C ARG A 109 -9.79 -5.28 11.38
N MET A 110 -8.60 -4.72 11.53
CA MET A 110 -8.13 -4.01 12.72
C MET A 110 -7.42 -2.74 12.26
N PRO A 111 -7.42 -1.66 13.07
CA PRO A 111 -6.70 -0.45 12.72
C PRO A 111 -5.22 -0.74 12.42
N HIS A 112 -4.76 -0.33 11.23
CA HIS A 112 -3.38 -0.46 10.80
C HIS A 112 -2.70 0.91 10.83
N ILE A 113 -1.73 1.04 11.74
CA ILE A 113 -0.93 2.25 11.91
C ILE A 113 0.25 2.21 10.94
N VAL A 114 0.28 3.14 9.99
CA VAL A 114 1.33 3.33 8.98
C VAL A 114 2.11 4.61 9.35
N PRO A 115 3.37 4.49 9.82
CA PRO A 115 4.22 5.65 10.00
C PRO A 115 4.49 6.36 8.67
N LEU A 116 4.57 7.69 8.70
CA LEU A 116 4.80 8.52 7.53
C LEU A 116 6.20 9.15 7.63
N SER A 117 7.01 8.93 6.60
CA SER A 117 8.30 9.61 6.43
C SER A 117 8.12 11.10 6.14
N GLU A 118 9.21 11.86 6.22
CA GLU A 118 9.21 13.28 5.86
C GLU A 118 8.75 13.53 4.42
N GLN A 119 9.21 12.68 3.50
CA GLN A 119 8.82 12.67 2.09
C GLN A 119 7.32 12.37 1.94
N SER A 120 6.80 11.36 2.66
CA SER A 120 5.37 11.04 2.62
C SER A 120 4.50 12.20 3.13
N ILE A 121 4.95 12.89 4.18
CA ILE A 121 4.27 14.07 4.73
C ILE A 121 4.31 15.23 3.71
N ALA A 122 5.43 15.46 3.05
CA ALA A 122 5.54 16.48 2.02
C ALA A 122 4.58 16.21 0.84
N ILE A 123 4.51 14.95 0.38
CA ILE A 123 3.57 14.53 -0.67
C ILE A 123 2.12 14.72 -0.20
N LEU A 124 1.79 14.32 1.02
CA LEU A 124 0.44 14.50 1.58
C LEU A 124 0.04 15.97 1.71
N LYS A 125 0.98 16.88 2.04
CA LYS A 125 0.72 18.32 2.05
C LYS A 125 0.38 18.84 0.65
N GLN A 126 1.16 18.45 -0.37
CA GLN A 126 0.85 18.81 -1.77
C GLN A 126 -0.52 18.27 -2.20
N ILE A 127 -0.86 17.04 -1.82
CA ILE A 127 -2.20 16.49 -2.09
C ILE A 127 -3.27 17.30 -1.36
N LYS A 128 -3.01 17.74 -0.12
CA LYS A 128 -3.94 18.55 0.67
C LYS A 128 -4.21 19.91 0.04
N ASP A 129 -3.23 20.51 -0.63
CA ASP A 129 -3.43 21.76 -1.37
C ASP A 129 -4.40 21.58 -2.56
N ILE A 130 -4.48 20.35 -3.11
CA ILE A 130 -5.36 20.02 -4.24
C ILE A 130 -6.74 19.54 -3.76
N THR A 131 -6.81 18.72 -2.72
CA THR A 131 -8.02 17.96 -2.33
C THR A 131 -8.43 18.14 -0.88
N GLY A 132 -7.80 19.05 -0.13
CA GLY A 132 -8.02 19.25 1.31
C GLY A 132 -9.43 19.70 1.70
N ASN A 133 -10.21 20.23 0.74
CA ASN A 133 -11.61 20.59 0.93
C ASN A 133 -12.59 19.40 0.74
N ASN A 134 -12.10 18.24 0.31
CA ASN A 134 -12.89 17.03 0.16
C ASN A 134 -12.74 16.13 1.39
N GLU A 135 -13.65 15.17 1.58
CA GLU A 135 -13.49 14.14 2.62
C GLU A 135 -12.37 13.15 2.26
N LEU A 136 -12.34 12.74 0.99
CA LEU A 136 -11.37 11.78 0.45
C LEU A 136 -10.05 12.47 0.10
N ILE A 137 -8.94 11.79 0.41
CA ILE A 137 -7.60 12.22 -0.03
C ILE A 137 -7.49 12.12 -1.55
N PHE A 138 -8.04 11.04 -2.12
CA PHE A 138 -8.01 10.74 -3.55
C PHE A 138 -9.43 10.70 -4.15
N PRO A 139 -10.07 11.86 -4.35
CA PRO A 139 -11.36 11.97 -5.01
C PRO A 139 -11.29 11.55 -6.48
N GLY A 140 -12.43 11.13 -7.02
CA GLY A 140 -12.65 10.85 -8.42
C GLY A 140 -12.68 12.13 -9.23
N ASP A 141 -12.25 12.02 -10.49
CA ASP A 141 -12.15 13.16 -11.39
C ASP A 141 -13.49 13.80 -11.72
N HIS A 142 -14.50 12.97 -12.03
CA HIS A 142 -15.81 13.44 -12.43
C HIS A 142 -16.76 13.67 -11.25
N ASN A 143 -16.47 13.08 -10.09
CA ASN A 143 -17.30 13.20 -8.90
C ASN A 143 -16.40 13.18 -7.65
N PRO A 144 -16.27 14.30 -6.93
CA PRO A 144 -15.39 14.41 -5.77
C PRO A 144 -15.86 13.59 -4.55
N TYR A 145 -17.13 13.19 -4.52
CA TYR A 145 -17.69 12.32 -3.48
C TYR A 145 -17.48 10.83 -3.75
N LYS A 146 -16.96 10.48 -4.93
CA LYS A 146 -16.52 9.13 -5.27
C LYS A 146 -15.00 9.08 -5.23
N PRO A 147 -14.39 7.93 -4.94
CA PRO A 147 -12.93 7.82 -4.91
C PRO A 147 -12.36 7.66 -6.31
N MET A 148 -11.07 8.00 -6.44
CA MET A 148 -10.22 7.73 -7.60
C MET A 148 -10.44 6.31 -8.14
N CYS A 149 -10.36 6.10 -9.46
CA CYS A 149 -10.55 4.77 -10.03
C CYS A 149 -9.47 3.78 -9.55
N GLU A 150 -9.86 2.52 -9.32
CA GLU A 150 -8.92 1.46 -8.91
C GLU A 150 -7.74 1.28 -9.88
N ASN A 151 -7.96 1.59 -11.16
CA ASN A 151 -6.97 1.42 -12.21
C ASN A 151 -6.09 2.65 -12.42
N THR A 152 -6.31 3.77 -11.71
CA THR A 152 -5.60 5.03 -11.98
C THR A 152 -4.08 4.89 -11.87
N VAL A 153 -3.56 4.29 -10.80
CA VAL A 153 -2.12 4.05 -10.61
C VAL A 153 -1.55 3.22 -11.75
N ASN A 154 -2.20 2.10 -12.10
CA ASN A 154 -1.74 1.25 -13.19
C ASN A 154 -1.86 1.92 -14.57
N LYS A 155 -2.87 2.78 -14.78
CA LYS A 155 -2.98 3.59 -16.00
C LYS A 155 -1.82 4.57 -16.11
N ALA A 156 -1.45 5.23 -15.01
CA ALA A 156 -0.30 6.13 -14.98
C ALA A 156 1.01 5.39 -15.30
N LEU A 157 1.24 4.22 -14.69
CA LEU A 157 2.40 3.38 -15.01
C LEU A 157 2.47 2.97 -16.49
N ARG A 158 1.33 2.66 -17.12
CA ARG A 158 1.29 2.36 -18.55
C ARG A 158 1.62 3.58 -19.41
N VAL A 159 1.15 4.76 -19.03
CA VAL A 159 1.49 6.02 -19.72
C VAL A 159 2.98 6.32 -19.57
N MET A 160 3.58 6.00 -18.42
CA MET A 160 5.03 6.03 -18.22
C MET A 160 5.79 4.95 -19.02
N GLY A 161 5.10 4.12 -19.82
CA GLY A 161 5.74 3.13 -20.70
C GLY A 161 6.01 1.77 -20.07
N TYR A 162 5.38 1.43 -18.94
CA TYR A 162 5.49 0.11 -18.31
C TYR A 162 4.36 -0.85 -18.71
N ASP A 163 4.67 -2.13 -18.93
CA ASP A 163 3.66 -3.18 -18.98
C ASP A 163 3.26 -3.59 -17.57
N THR A 164 2.06 -3.19 -17.14
CA THR A 164 1.55 -3.50 -15.79
C THR A 164 1.27 -4.97 -15.49
N LYS A 165 1.44 -5.87 -16.48
CA LYS A 165 1.35 -7.32 -16.30
C LYS A 165 2.72 -8.00 -16.24
N LYS A 166 3.79 -7.31 -16.65
CA LYS A 166 5.15 -7.89 -16.77
C LYS A 166 6.18 -7.11 -15.97
N ASP A 167 6.17 -5.79 -16.05
CA ASP A 167 7.20 -4.93 -15.48
C ASP A 167 6.85 -4.52 -14.04
N ILE A 168 5.74 -3.80 -13.85
CA ILE A 168 5.34 -3.26 -12.55
C ILE A 168 3.86 -2.92 -12.48
N CYS A 169 3.24 -3.22 -11.34
CA CYS A 169 1.92 -2.71 -11.01
C CYS A 169 1.94 -2.00 -9.66
N GLY A 170 0.84 -1.34 -9.27
CA GLY A 170 0.76 -0.69 -7.96
C GLY A 170 1.01 -1.64 -6.78
N HIS A 171 0.64 -2.92 -6.88
CA HIS A 171 1.00 -3.91 -5.86
C HIS A 171 2.50 -4.27 -5.87
N GLY A 172 3.17 -4.10 -7.01
CA GLY A 172 4.61 -4.31 -7.18
C GLY A 172 5.46 -3.41 -6.27
N PHE A 173 5.04 -2.17 -6.01
CA PHE A 173 5.72 -1.28 -5.05
C PHE A 173 5.91 -1.92 -3.68
N ARG A 174 4.91 -2.69 -3.23
CA ARG A 174 4.98 -3.39 -1.95
C ARG A 174 6.04 -4.49 -1.96
N ALA A 175 6.14 -5.21 -3.06
CA ALA A 175 7.17 -6.23 -3.22
C ALA A 175 8.56 -5.60 -3.27
N MET A 176 8.73 -4.50 -4.01
CA MET A 176 9.99 -3.75 -4.08
C MET A 176 10.45 -3.27 -2.71
N ALA A 177 9.58 -2.58 -1.96
CA ALA A 177 9.89 -2.13 -0.61
C ALA A 177 10.25 -3.30 0.32
N CYS A 178 9.49 -4.39 0.28
CA CYS A 178 9.79 -5.58 1.08
C CYS A 178 11.16 -6.18 0.72
N SER A 179 11.49 -6.31 -0.56
CA SER A 179 12.79 -6.82 -1.01
C SER A 179 13.92 -5.94 -0.49
N ALA A 180 13.83 -4.62 -0.66
CA ALA A 180 14.85 -3.68 -0.21
C ALA A 180 15.05 -3.72 1.32
N LEU A 181 13.94 -3.72 2.07
CA LEU A 181 13.98 -3.79 3.54
C LEU A 181 14.63 -5.09 4.02
N MET A 182 14.30 -6.23 3.41
CA MET A 182 14.90 -7.52 3.78
C MET A 182 16.38 -7.61 3.39
N GLU A 183 16.74 -7.12 2.19
CA GLU A 183 18.11 -7.14 1.68
C GLU A 183 19.06 -6.23 2.47
N SER A 184 18.54 -5.13 3.04
CA SER A 184 19.33 -4.24 3.90
C SER A 184 19.93 -4.94 5.12
N GLY A 185 19.32 -6.04 5.59
CA GLY A 185 19.74 -6.77 6.79
C GLY A 185 19.56 -6.02 8.12
N VAL A 186 18.99 -4.81 8.11
CA VAL A 186 18.83 -3.97 9.31
C VAL A 186 17.51 -4.24 10.03
N TRP A 187 16.46 -4.56 9.28
CA TRP A 187 15.10 -4.62 9.80
C TRP A 187 14.72 -6.05 10.18
N ALA A 188 14.18 -6.21 11.40
CA ALA A 188 13.59 -7.48 11.78
C ALA A 188 12.44 -7.83 10.83
N LYS A 189 12.44 -9.05 10.28
CA LYS A 189 11.36 -9.59 9.43
C LYS A 189 9.98 -9.34 10.02
N ASP A 190 9.87 -9.47 11.33
CA ASP A 190 8.66 -9.27 12.10
C ASP A 190 8.11 -7.82 12.05
N ALA A 191 8.99 -6.82 11.93
CA ALA A 191 8.62 -5.43 11.74
C ALA A 191 8.16 -5.15 10.30
N VAL A 192 8.83 -5.75 9.31
CA VAL A 192 8.46 -5.67 7.88
C VAL A 192 7.08 -6.28 7.64
N GLU A 193 6.83 -7.49 8.13
CA GLU A 193 5.53 -8.18 7.97
C GLU A 193 4.36 -7.44 8.65
N ARG A 194 4.62 -6.79 9.80
CA ARG A 194 3.62 -5.95 10.46
C ARG A 194 3.30 -4.71 9.66
N GLN A 195 4.30 -4.02 9.10
CA GLN A 195 4.09 -2.87 8.23
C GLN A 195 3.33 -3.25 6.94
N MET A 196 3.55 -4.47 6.46
CA MET A 196 2.80 -5.02 5.35
C MET A 196 1.35 -5.41 5.73
N SER A 197 0.96 -5.31 7.01
CA SER A 197 -0.34 -5.77 7.51
C SER A 197 -0.58 -7.22 7.07
N HIS A 198 0.43 -8.07 7.28
CA HIS A 198 0.40 -9.50 6.93
C HIS A 198 0.18 -10.40 8.15
N GLN A 199 0.54 -9.98 9.36
CA GLN A 199 0.36 -10.82 10.55
C GLN A 199 -1.11 -10.85 11.00
N GLU A 200 -1.69 -12.04 11.01
CA GLU A 200 -2.66 -12.44 12.03
C GLU A 200 -1.88 -12.73 13.30
N ARG A 201 -2.28 -12.15 14.45
CA ARG A 201 -1.74 -12.59 15.74
C ARG A 201 -2.85 -13.09 16.66
N ASN A 202 -2.61 -14.32 17.10
CA ASN A 202 -3.27 -14.97 18.21
C ASN A 202 -3.30 -14.06 19.46
N THR A 203 -4.50 -13.89 20.00
CA THR A 203 -4.86 -13.35 21.32
C THR A 203 -4.64 -11.85 21.60
N VAL A 204 -5.68 -11.26 22.22
CA VAL A 204 -5.92 -9.84 22.52
C VAL A 204 -4.81 -9.16 23.33
N ARG A 205 -4.02 -9.93 24.10
CA ARG A 205 -3.00 -9.41 25.02
C ARG A 205 -1.71 -8.94 24.33
N MET A 206 -1.38 -9.52 23.17
CA MET A 206 -0.22 -9.12 22.37
C MET A 206 -0.44 -7.83 21.58
N ALA A 207 -1.69 -7.36 21.47
CA ALA A 207 -2.05 -6.19 20.68
C ALA A 207 -1.70 -4.84 21.35
N TYR A 208 -1.52 -4.80 22.67
CA TYR A 208 -1.25 -3.56 23.43
C TYR A 208 0.23 -3.35 23.73
N ILE A 209 0.96 -4.37 24.21
CA ILE A 209 2.38 -4.25 24.60
C ILE A 209 3.28 -4.06 23.36
N HIS A 210 3.03 -4.82 22.27
CA HIS A 210 3.84 -4.74 21.05
C HIS A 210 3.50 -3.56 20.12
N LYS A 211 2.43 -2.80 20.42
CA LYS A 211 2.00 -1.66 19.60
C LYS A 211 2.99 -0.49 19.69
N ALA A 212 3.61 -0.30 20.85
CA ALA A 212 4.61 0.73 21.09
C ALA A 212 6.03 0.28 20.68
N GLU A 213 6.44 -0.94 21.08
CA GLU A 213 7.81 -1.45 20.86
C GLU A 213 8.25 -1.47 19.39
N HIS A 214 7.34 -1.82 18.46
CA HIS A 214 7.67 -1.83 17.04
C HIS A 214 7.31 -0.53 16.32
N LEU A 215 6.65 0.44 16.97
CA LEU A 215 6.24 1.66 16.27
C LEU A 215 7.44 2.53 15.92
N GLU A 216 8.37 2.73 16.86
CA GLU A 216 9.59 3.51 16.62
C GLU A 216 10.49 2.82 15.59
N ALA A 217 10.65 1.50 15.68
CA ALA A 217 11.37 0.73 14.67
C ALA A 217 10.73 0.86 13.28
N ARG A 218 9.38 0.84 13.18
CA ARG A 218 8.69 1.05 11.91
C ARG A 218 8.77 2.50 11.43
N LYS A 219 8.79 3.50 12.30
CA LYS A 219 9.05 4.91 11.92
C LYS A 219 10.41 5.03 11.25
N ALA A 220 11.46 4.51 11.90
CA ALA A 220 12.81 4.49 11.34
C ALA A 220 12.86 3.74 10.00
N MET A 221 12.16 2.60 9.91
CA MET A 221 12.08 1.80 8.69
C MET A 221 11.41 2.52 7.52
N MET A 222 10.28 3.21 7.77
CA MET A 222 9.57 3.98 6.76
C MET A 222 10.38 5.20 6.30
N GLN A 223 11.10 5.83 7.23
CA GLN A 223 12.02 6.92 6.91
C GLN A 223 13.16 6.41 6.03
N TRP A 224 13.85 5.34 6.46
CA TRP A 224 14.94 4.73 5.71
C TRP A 224 14.53 4.33 4.29
N TRP A 225 13.35 3.74 4.10
CA TRP A 225 12.84 3.42 2.77
C TRP A 225 12.69 4.66 1.89
N SER A 226 12.21 5.76 2.46
CA SER A 226 12.05 7.01 1.71
C SER A 226 13.39 7.67 1.39
N ASP A 227 14.35 7.61 2.32
CA ASP A 227 15.71 8.10 2.10
C ASP A 227 16.43 7.26 1.04
N TYR A 228 16.22 5.93 1.04
CA TYR A 228 16.74 5.03 0.01
C TYR A 228 16.20 5.38 -1.38
N LEU A 229 14.90 5.69 -1.48
CA LEU A 229 14.32 6.17 -2.74
C LEU A 229 14.98 7.48 -3.19
N ASP A 230 15.22 8.43 -2.30
CA ASP A 230 15.87 9.70 -2.65
C ASP A 230 17.35 9.53 -3.06
N ILE A 231 18.08 8.58 -2.46
CA ILE A 231 19.41 8.18 -2.94
C ILE A 231 19.31 7.58 -4.36
N CYS A 232 18.35 6.67 -4.55
CA CYS A 232 18.11 6.03 -5.85
C CYS A 232 17.67 7.01 -6.94
N ARG A 233 17.16 8.22 -6.60
CA ARG A 233 16.92 9.28 -7.60
C ARG A 233 18.19 9.72 -8.31
N LYS A 234 19.36 9.63 -7.65
CA LYS A 234 20.65 10.06 -8.19
C LYS A 234 21.35 8.91 -8.91
N ALA A 235 21.47 7.77 -8.23
CA ALA A 235 22.08 6.56 -8.74
C ALA A 235 21.61 5.36 -7.93
N TYR A 236 21.51 4.20 -8.57
CA TYR A 236 21.20 2.97 -7.85
C TYR A 236 22.34 2.60 -6.88
N VAL A 237 21.95 2.25 -5.66
CA VAL A 237 22.81 1.63 -4.65
C VAL A 237 22.06 0.40 -4.14
N SER A 238 22.75 -0.72 -3.91
CA SER A 238 22.05 -1.88 -3.33
C SER A 238 21.65 -1.58 -1.87
N PRO A 239 20.51 -2.11 -1.39
CA PRO A 239 20.05 -1.91 -0.02
C PRO A 239 21.11 -2.23 1.04
N TYR A 240 21.92 -3.28 0.80
CA TYR A 240 23.01 -3.66 1.70
C TYR A 240 24.11 -2.59 1.77
N MET A 241 24.53 -2.04 0.63
CA MET A 241 25.62 -1.06 0.58
C MET A 241 25.22 0.27 1.22
N MET A 242 23.97 0.73 1.03
CA MET A 242 23.46 1.95 1.68
C MET A 242 23.63 1.90 3.20
N VAL A 243 23.46 0.73 3.81
CA VAL A 243 23.59 0.57 5.26
C VAL A 243 25.05 0.66 5.69
N GLN A 244 25.99 0.14 4.88
CA GLN A 244 27.41 0.16 5.21
C GLN A 244 28.02 1.56 5.11
N GLU A 245 27.53 2.39 4.19
CA GLU A 245 27.99 3.79 4.02
C GLU A 245 27.52 4.72 5.15
N ASN A 246 26.48 4.34 5.89
CA ASN A 246 25.90 5.12 7.00
C ASN A 246 26.30 4.60 8.40
N ARG A 247 27.29 3.70 8.49
CA ARG A 247 27.88 3.22 9.75
C ARG A 247 29.23 3.86 10.01
#